data_AF-A0AAV1UW51-F1
#
_entry.id   AF-A0AAV1UW51-F1
#
_cell.length_a   1.000
_cell.length_b   1.000
_cell.length_c   1.000
_cell.angle_alpha   90.00
_cell.angle_beta   90.00
_cell.angle_gamma   90.00
#
_symmetry.space_group_name_H-M   'P 1'
#
loop_
_entity.id
_entity.type
_entity.pdbx_description
1 polymer ?
#
loop_
_entity_poly.entity_id
_entity_poly.type
_entity_poly.pdbx_seq_one_letter_code
_entity_poly.pdbx_strand_id
1 'polypeptide(L)'
;MNSRRDSRSNYYCTLEVDDAYDMSSFLPETVVPTGPLTRELRSLFKFLTHQKRAVVAGDRELNELLRLSEKQMDAKIRELENWNFRLNLDEAKETQDSIRLGIVERNLQ
;
A
#
# COMPACT_ATOMS: atom_id res chain seq x y z
N MET A 1 -17.77 -47.83 4.20
CA MET A 1 -16.50 -47.24 4.66
C MET A 1 -16.15 -46.12 3.70
N ASN A 2 -16.61 -44.90 3.98
CA ASN A 2 -16.25 -43.71 3.21
C ASN A 2 -15.08 -43.04 3.94
N SER A 3 -13.96 -42.78 3.27
CA SER A 3 -13.20 -41.52 3.42
C SER A 3 -11.90 -41.56 2.63
N ARG A 4 -11.80 -40.71 1.60
CA ARG A 4 -10.66 -39.84 1.29
C ARG A 4 -10.94 -39.17 -0.05
N ARG A 5 -11.71 -38.08 0.00
CA ARG A 5 -11.72 -37.09 -1.08
C ARG A 5 -10.57 -36.13 -0.82
N ASP A 6 -9.67 -36.06 -1.79
CA ASP A 6 -8.65 -35.04 -1.94
C ASP A 6 -9.24 -33.66 -1.64
N SER A 7 -8.68 -32.97 -0.66
CA SER A 7 -9.00 -31.58 -0.35
C SER A 7 -7.82 -30.72 -0.80
N ARG A 8 -7.54 -30.71 -2.10
CA ARG A 8 -6.76 -29.64 -2.73
C ARG A 8 -7.68 -28.44 -2.86
N SER A 9 -7.71 -27.65 -1.79
CA SER A 9 -8.34 -26.34 -1.81
C SER A 9 -7.56 -25.41 -2.74
N ASN A 10 -8.01 -25.32 -3.99
CA ASN A 10 -7.57 -24.32 -4.94
C ASN A 10 -8.16 -22.97 -4.50
N TYR A 11 -7.44 -22.24 -3.63
CA TYR A 11 -7.74 -20.84 -3.37
C TYR A 11 -7.15 -19.99 -4.51
N TYR A 12 -7.77 -20.04 -5.69
CA TYR A 12 -7.69 -18.91 -6.61
C TYR A 12 -8.80 -17.96 -6.20
N CYS A 13 -8.43 -16.81 -5.62
CA CYS A 13 -9.35 -15.71 -5.43
C CYS A 13 -9.61 -15.11 -6.82
N THR A 14 -10.60 -15.63 -7.54
CA THR A 14 -11.21 -14.91 -8.65
C THR A 14 -11.89 -13.68 -8.06
N LEU A 15 -11.18 -12.55 -8.11
CA LEU A 15 -11.79 -11.24 -7.99
C LEU A 15 -12.67 -11.07 -9.23
N GLU A 16 -13.97 -11.32 -9.05
CA GLU A 16 -14.99 -10.84 -9.97
C GLU A 16 -14.81 -9.33 -10.06
N VAL A 17 -14.43 -8.86 -11.25
CA VAL A 17 -14.26 -7.44 -11.54
C VAL A 17 -15.66 -6.87 -11.68
N ASP A 18 -16.28 -6.50 -10.55
CA ASP A 18 -17.46 -5.66 -10.56
C ASP A 18 -17.08 -4.30 -11.17
N ASP A 19 -17.83 -3.93 -12.20
CA ASP A 19 -17.65 -2.70 -12.96
C ASP A 19 -17.55 -1.46 -12.05
N ALA A 20 -16.48 -0.69 -12.27
CA ALA A 20 -16.29 0.68 -11.77
C ALA A 20 -16.33 0.86 -10.24
N TYR A 21 -15.34 0.32 -9.53
CA TYR A 21 -14.97 0.86 -8.21
C TYR A 21 -14.44 2.30 -8.39
N ASP A 22 -15.31 3.29 -8.24
CA ASP A 22 -14.95 4.70 -8.35
C ASP A 22 -14.09 5.12 -7.15
N MET A 23 -12.78 4.96 -7.33
CA MET A 23 -11.72 5.43 -6.43
C MET A 23 -11.76 6.95 -6.22
N SER A 24 -12.63 7.71 -6.91
CA SER A 24 -12.81 9.15 -6.65
C SER A 24 -13.37 9.45 -5.26
N SER A 25 -14.13 8.51 -4.67
CA SER A 25 -14.79 8.67 -3.37
C SER A 25 -13.84 8.76 -2.16
N PHE A 26 -12.57 8.39 -2.32
CA PHE A 26 -11.53 8.51 -1.30
C PHE A 26 -10.62 9.73 -1.49
N LEU A 27 -10.87 10.54 -2.53
CA LEU A 27 -10.09 11.75 -2.75
C LEU A 27 -10.68 12.87 -1.87
N PRO A 28 -9.87 13.53 -1.02
CA PRO A 28 -10.33 14.70 -0.30
C PRO A 28 -10.78 15.75 -1.32
N GLU A 29 -12.06 16.15 -1.23
CA GLU A 29 -12.61 17.21 -2.05
C GLU A 29 -11.78 18.48 -1.81
N THR A 30 -11.20 19.02 -2.87
CA THR A 30 -10.22 20.11 -2.74
C THR A 30 -11.00 21.37 -2.43
N VAL A 31 -11.02 21.78 -1.15
CA VAL A 31 -11.70 23.01 -0.73
C VAL A 31 -11.08 24.20 -1.48
N VAL A 32 -11.88 24.89 -2.28
CA VAL A 32 -11.45 26.10 -2.98
C VAL A 32 -11.15 27.17 -1.94
N PRO A 33 -9.94 27.75 -1.91
CA PRO A 33 -9.59 28.75 -0.90
C PRO A 33 -10.47 29.99 -1.08
N THR A 34 -11.30 30.29 -0.08
CA THR A 34 -12.23 31.44 -0.09
C THR A 34 -11.52 32.79 0.10
N GLY A 35 -10.20 32.80 0.34
CA GLY A 35 -9.39 33.99 0.54
C GLY A 35 -8.07 33.96 -0.23
N PRO A 36 -7.39 35.12 -0.37
CA PRO A 36 -6.12 35.19 -1.10
C PRO A 36 -5.07 34.34 -0.38
N LEU A 37 -4.62 33.29 -1.06
CA LEU A 37 -3.55 32.42 -0.56
C LEU A 37 -2.29 33.25 -0.25
N THR A 38 -1.56 32.89 0.78
CA THR A 38 -0.21 33.42 1.00
C THR A 38 0.73 32.93 -0.11
N ARG A 39 1.91 33.56 -0.27
CA ARG A 39 2.89 33.16 -1.29
C ARG A 39 3.35 31.71 -1.07
N GLU A 40 3.48 31.32 0.18
CA GLU A 40 3.88 30.01 0.65
C GLU A 40 2.79 28.97 0.30
N LEU A 41 1.51 29.29 0.54
CA LEU A 41 0.39 28.42 0.18
C LEU A 41 0.21 28.29 -1.34
N ARG A 42 0.45 29.35 -2.13
CA ARG A 42 0.49 29.25 -3.60
C ARG A 42 1.61 28.34 -4.09
N SER A 43 2.78 28.41 -3.45
CA SER A 43 3.93 27.58 -3.79
C SER A 43 3.66 26.11 -3.44
N LEU A 44 3.04 25.85 -2.29
CA LEU A 44 2.60 24.51 -1.89
C LEU A 44 1.52 23.96 -2.83
N PHE A 45 0.51 24.76 -3.17
CA PHE A 45 -0.54 24.36 -4.12
C PHE A 45 0.05 24.03 -5.50
N LYS A 46 0.97 24.87 -6.00
CA LYS A 46 1.70 24.60 -7.25
C LYS A 46 2.53 23.32 -7.14
N PHE A 47 3.21 23.11 -6.04
CA PHE A 47 3.99 21.88 -5.83
C PHE A 47 3.10 20.62 -5.86
N LEU A 48 1.99 20.63 -5.11
CA LEU A 48 1.07 19.49 -5.00
C LEU A 48 0.34 19.20 -6.32
N THR A 49 -0.04 20.22 -7.09
CA THR A 49 -0.71 20.06 -8.40
C THR A 49 0.21 19.49 -9.48
N HIS A 50 1.53 19.64 -9.33
CA HIS A 50 2.52 19.07 -10.26
C HIS A 50 3.08 17.72 -9.80
N GLN A 51 2.68 17.23 -8.62
CA GLN A 51 2.95 15.84 -8.25
C GLN A 51 2.13 14.94 -9.16
N LYS A 52 2.78 14.05 -9.91
CA LYS A 52 2.08 12.93 -10.54
C LYS A 52 1.44 12.12 -9.42
N ARG A 53 0.11 12.20 -9.30
CA ARG A 53 -0.67 11.34 -8.41
C ARG A 53 -0.18 9.90 -8.58
N ALA A 54 0.15 9.24 -7.48
CA ALA A 54 0.60 7.84 -7.43
C ALA A 54 -0.41 6.83 -7.99
N VAL A 55 -1.57 7.30 -8.47
CA VAL A 55 -2.58 6.53 -9.19
C VAL A 55 -1.98 5.76 -10.39
N VAL A 56 -0.94 6.31 -11.06
CA VAL A 56 -0.29 5.63 -12.19
C VAL A 56 0.79 4.61 -11.75
N ALA A 57 1.27 4.68 -10.50
CA ALA A 57 2.30 3.76 -10.00
C ALA A 57 1.71 2.36 -9.78
N GLY A 58 0.54 2.27 -9.14
CA GLY A 58 -0.16 1.00 -8.89
C GLY A 58 -0.51 0.24 -10.17
N ASP A 59 -1.07 0.93 -11.17
CA ASP A 59 -1.42 0.30 -12.45
C ASP A 59 -0.18 -0.18 -13.22
N ARG A 60 0.92 0.58 -13.15
CA ARG A 60 2.17 0.20 -13.82
C ARG A 60 2.82 -1.02 -13.16
N GLU A 61 2.92 -1.01 -11.83
CA GLU A 61 3.51 -2.11 -11.06
C GLU A 61 2.68 -3.39 -11.19
N LEU A 62 1.34 -3.27 -11.18
CA LEU A 62 0.43 -4.38 -11.43
C LEU A 62 0.60 -4.94 -12.85
N ASN A 63 0.68 -4.08 -13.87
CA ASN A 63 0.93 -4.51 -15.25
C ASN A 63 2.31 -5.19 -15.42
N GLU A 64 3.32 -4.77 -14.67
CA GLU A 64 4.63 -5.41 -14.65
C GLU A 64 4.58 -6.79 -13.97
N LEU A 65 3.81 -6.94 -12.88
CA LEU A 65 3.59 -8.22 -12.19
C LEU A 65 2.81 -9.22 -13.05
N LEU A 66 1.77 -8.77 -13.75
CA LEU A 66 0.94 -9.61 -14.64
C LEU A 66 1.73 -10.17 -15.84
N ARG A 67 2.89 -9.58 -16.16
CA ARG A 67 3.78 -10.03 -17.24
C ARG A 67 4.82 -11.06 -16.78
N LEU A 68 4.94 -11.32 -15.49
CA LEU A 68 5.89 -12.29 -14.95
C LEU A 68 5.41 -13.72 -15.20
N SER A 69 6.36 -14.64 -15.43
CA SER A 69 6.07 -16.07 -15.37
C SER A 69 5.77 -16.50 -13.92
N GLU A 70 5.08 -17.63 -13.74
CA GLU A 70 4.78 -18.20 -12.42
C GLU A 70 6.04 -18.33 -11.54
N LYS A 71 7.13 -18.87 -12.09
CA LYS A 71 8.41 -18.99 -11.37
C LYS A 71 9.00 -17.63 -10.94
N GLN A 72 8.84 -16.60 -11.78
CA GLN A 72 9.28 -15.24 -11.44
C GLN A 72 8.37 -14.61 -10.38
N MET A 73 7.06 -14.90 -10.45
CA MET A 73 6.09 -14.47 -9.45
C MET A 73 6.39 -15.10 -8.09
N ASP A 74 6.66 -16.41 -8.03
CA ASP A 74 7.07 -17.10 -6.80
C ASP A 74 8.36 -16.53 -6.20
N ALA A 75 9.36 -16.24 -7.06
CA ALA A 75 10.59 -15.61 -6.61
C ALA A 75 10.32 -14.21 -6.06
N LYS A 76 9.43 -13.45 -6.68
CA LYS A 76 9.05 -12.10 -6.25
C LYS A 76 8.28 -12.13 -4.93
N ILE A 77 7.37 -13.09 -4.75
CA ILE A 77 6.65 -13.32 -3.49
C ILE A 77 7.66 -13.57 -2.36
N ARG A 78 8.59 -14.51 -2.54
CA ARG A 78 9.62 -14.79 -1.53
C ARG A 78 10.51 -13.59 -1.22
N GLU A 79 10.87 -12.81 -2.24
CA GLU A 79 11.62 -11.56 -2.05
C GLU A 79 10.84 -10.58 -1.17
N LEU A 80 9.55 -10.39 -1.46
CA LEU A 80 8.68 -9.48 -0.71
C LEU A 80 8.41 -9.96 0.71
N GLU A 81 8.23 -11.26 0.93
CA GLU A 81 8.10 -11.86 2.26
C GLU A 81 9.37 -11.62 3.10
N ASN A 82 10.55 -11.85 2.52
CA ASN A 82 11.83 -11.59 3.18
C ASN A 82 12.02 -10.10 3.49
N TRP A 83 11.58 -9.22 2.57
CA TRP A 83 11.66 -7.79 2.78
C TRP A 83 10.71 -7.34 3.89
N ASN A 84 9.48 -7.85 3.91
CA ASN A 84 8.51 -7.59 4.98
C ASN A 84 9.05 -8.02 6.35
N PHE A 85 9.67 -9.21 6.43
CA PHE A 85 10.29 -9.67 7.67
C PHE A 85 11.36 -8.70 8.19
N ARG A 86 12.22 -8.20 7.30
CA ARG A 86 13.27 -7.23 7.67
C ARG A 86 12.68 -5.90 8.14
N LEU A 87 11.67 -5.39 7.44
CA LEU A 87 11.00 -4.16 7.82
C LEU A 87 10.35 -4.28 9.20
N ASN A 88 9.70 -5.41 9.51
CA ASN A 88 9.11 -5.62 10.84
C ASN A 88 10.17 -5.62 11.95
N LEU A 89 11.37 -6.16 11.67
CA LEU A 89 12.48 -6.10 12.64
C LEU A 89 12.98 -4.67 12.83
N ASP A 90 13.13 -3.92 11.74
CA ASP A 90 13.56 -2.52 11.79
C ASP A 90 12.53 -1.65 12.53
N GLU A 91 11.23 -1.85 12.26
CA GLU A 91 10.12 -1.16 12.94
C GLU A 91 10.10 -1.47 14.44
N ALA A 92 10.21 -2.74 14.82
CA ALA A 92 10.21 -3.14 16.23
C ALA A 92 11.40 -2.52 16.98
N LYS A 93 12.57 -2.49 16.35
CA LYS A 93 13.77 -1.86 16.91
C LYS A 93 13.58 -0.36 17.08
N GLU A 94 13.15 0.34 16.04
CA GLU A 94 12.97 1.79 16.07
C GLU A 94 11.88 2.21 17.06
N THR A 95 10.81 1.41 17.17
CA THR A 95 9.76 1.60 18.18
C THR A 95 10.34 1.47 19.58
N GLN A 96 11.17 0.45 19.83
CA GLN A 96 11.81 0.26 21.13
C GLN A 96 12.76 1.41 21.48
N ASP A 97 13.55 1.87 20.51
CA ASP A 97 14.49 2.98 20.72
C ASP A 97 13.73 4.31 20.94
N SER A 98 12.62 4.53 20.23
CA SER A 98 11.73 5.67 20.44
C SER A 98 11.12 5.69 21.86
N ILE A 99 10.75 4.53 22.41
CA ILE A 99 10.28 4.40 23.80
C ILE A 99 11.41 4.72 24.78
N ARG A 100 12.62 4.19 24.55
CA ARG A 100 13.79 4.45 25.42
C ARG A 100 14.17 5.93 25.45
N LEU A 101 14.02 6.62 24.32
CA LEU A 101 14.26 8.05 24.19
C LEU A 101 13.12 8.92 24.75
N GLY A 102 12.02 8.31 25.18
CA GLY A 102 10.85 9.03 25.70
C GLY A 102 10.09 9.82 24.64
N ILE A 103 10.27 9.50 23.35
CA ILE A 103 9.57 10.14 22.23
C ILE A 103 8.14 9.61 22.13
N VAL A 104 7.98 8.29 22.34
CA VAL A 104 6.68 7.60 22.29
C VAL A 104 6.45 6.91 23.62
N GLU A 105 5.29 7.13 24.23
CA GLU A 105 4.88 6.39 25.43
C GLU A 105 4.45 4.96 25.05
N ARG A 106 4.84 4.00 25.88
CA ARG A 106 4.44 2.61 25.70
C ARG A 106 2.98 2.45 26.15
N ASN A 107 2.05 2.72 25.25
CA ASN A 107 0.63 2.44 25.48
C ASN A 107 0.42 0.93 25.38
N LEU A 108 0.53 0.23 26.52
CA LEU A 108 0.05 -1.14 26.66
C LEU A 108 -1.48 -1.08 26.75
N GLN A 109 -2.17 -1.39 25.66
CA GLN A 109 -3.59 -1.77 25.66
C GLN A 109 -3.72 -3.28 25.59
#